data_AF-A0A820M3A8-F1
#
_entry.id   AF-A0A820M3A8-F1
#
_cell.length_a   1.000
_cell.length_b   1.000
_cell.length_c   1.000
_cell.angle_alpha   90.00
_cell.angle_beta   90.00
_cell.angle_gamma   90.00
#
_symmetry.space_group_name_H-M   'P 1'
#
loop_
_entity.id
_entity.type
_entity.pdbx_description
1 polymer ?
#
loop_
_entity_poly.entity_id
_entity_poly.type
_entity_poly.pdbx_seq_one_letter_code
_entity_poly.pdbx_strand_id
1 'polypeptide(L)'
;TSNQYLQITTYSIRLIGNSGQDLLIEWKDMDNEITVASANTTQCVCASGNQLFYFEIGSGSLTEINKCELPHNIACLDITPLDLREERTNLCVIGLWTQISIWICRLPTLDILHKELLTSDTLPRSAVMITFDDQPYVFVSLADGPIIYYLLNSEQGLLYERKKVSLGTKPTT
;
A
#
# COMPACT_ATOMS: atom_id res chain seq x y z
N THR A 1 -18.00 3.56 14.75
CA THR A 1 -17.67 4.02 13.38
C THR A 1 -17.85 5.53 13.33
N SER A 2 -16.75 6.24 13.55
CA SER A 2 -16.71 7.70 13.43
C SER A 2 -17.07 8.07 11.99
N ASN A 3 -18.14 8.84 11.82
CA ASN A 3 -18.59 9.28 10.51
C ASN A 3 -17.64 10.39 10.04
N GLN A 4 -16.57 10.02 9.35
CA GLN A 4 -15.47 10.89 8.97
C GLN A 4 -14.87 10.44 7.63
N TYR A 5 -14.23 11.36 6.93
CA TYR A 5 -13.61 11.11 5.63
C TYR A 5 -12.10 11.28 5.74
N LEU A 6 -11.36 10.38 5.10
CA LEU A 6 -9.92 10.54 4.88
C LEU A 6 -9.68 11.07 3.47
N GLN A 7 -8.96 12.17 3.35
CA GLN A 7 -8.52 12.72 2.08
C GLN A 7 -6.99 12.74 2.04
N ILE A 8 -6.41 12.06 1.07
CA ILE A 8 -4.96 12.07 0.85
C ILE A 8 -4.68 12.84 -0.45
N THR A 9 -3.75 13.79 -0.36
CA THR A 9 -3.29 14.62 -1.48
C THR A 9 -1.78 14.56 -1.54
N THR A 10 -1.16 15.13 -2.57
CA THR A 10 0.30 15.27 -2.63
C THR A 10 0.86 16.14 -1.50
N TYR A 11 0.04 17.00 -0.89
CA TYR A 11 0.48 17.95 0.15
C TYR A 11 0.22 17.50 1.58
N SER A 12 -0.79 16.66 1.81
CA SER A 12 -1.26 16.35 3.17
C SER A 12 -2.21 15.15 3.21
N ILE A 13 -2.31 14.56 4.40
CA ILE A 13 -3.39 13.65 4.80
C ILE A 13 -4.34 14.43 5.71
N ARG A 14 -5.63 14.43 5.37
CA ARG A 14 -6.67 15.18 6.07
C ARG A 14 -7.75 14.25 6.58
N LEU A 15 -8.10 14.40 7.84
CA LEU A 15 -9.29 13.79 8.45
C LEU A 15 -10.39 14.85 8.55
N ILE A 16 -11.52 14.59 7.92
CA ILE A 16 -12.64 15.52 7.77
C ILE A 16 -13.84 14.93 8.51
N GLY A 17 -14.52 15.73 9.32
CA GLY A 17 -15.70 15.32 10.08
C GLY A 17 -16.91 15.01 9.20
N ASN A 18 -17.94 14.43 9.80
CA ASN A 18 -19.16 13.97 9.12
C ASN A 18 -19.84 15.02 8.24
N SER A 19 -19.83 16.27 8.71
CA SER A 19 -20.43 17.41 7.99
C SER A 19 -19.75 17.67 6.64
N GLY A 20 -18.56 17.11 6.41
CA GLY A 20 -17.70 17.38 5.26
C GLY A 20 -17.07 18.78 5.27
N GLN A 21 -17.38 19.58 6.29
CA GLN A 21 -16.96 20.99 6.41
C GLN A 21 -15.89 21.19 7.49
N ASP A 22 -15.81 20.28 8.46
CA ASP A 22 -14.92 20.40 9.59
C ASP A 22 -13.63 19.62 9.35
N LEU A 23 -12.52 20.32 9.09
CA LEU A 23 -11.19 19.71 9.12
C LEU A 23 -10.83 19.38 10.57
N LEU A 24 -10.71 18.08 10.88
CA LEU A 24 -10.39 17.62 12.23
C LEU A 24 -8.89 17.58 12.45
N ILE A 25 -8.16 16.96 11.51
CA ILE A 25 -6.71 16.80 11.56
C ILE A 25 -6.13 16.97 10.16
N GLU A 26 -4.94 17.57 10.10
CA GLU A 26 -4.10 17.59 8.92
C GLU A 26 -2.68 17.15 9.30
N TRP A 27 -2.18 16.12 8.63
CA TRP A 27 -0.78 15.70 8.69
C TRP A 27 -0.07 16.11 7.40
N LYS A 28 1.17 16.59 7.54
CA LYS A 28 2.05 16.99 6.44
C LYS A 28 3.45 16.50 6.72
N ASP A 29 4.11 16.00 5.69
CA ASP A 29 5.56 15.93 5.69
C ASP A 29 6.12 17.33 5.39
N MET A 30 7.14 17.72 6.14
CA MET A 30 7.79 19.03 6.00
C MET A 30 8.85 19.02 4.91
N ASP A 31 9.38 17.84 4.57
CA ASP A 31 10.54 17.70 3.69
C ASP A 31 10.15 17.35 2.24
N ASN A 32 9.08 16.57 2.05
CA ASN A 32 8.69 16.05 0.74
C ASN A 32 7.16 16.04 0.52
N GLU A 33 6.76 15.84 -0.73
CA GLU A 33 5.37 15.59 -1.11
C GLU A 33 5.02 14.10 -1.01
N ILE A 34 3.76 13.81 -0.70
CA ILE A 34 3.22 12.45 -0.72
C ILE A 34 3.14 11.97 -2.17
N THR A 35 3.84 10.88 -2.48
CA THR A 35 3.93 10.33 -3.84
C THR A 35 2.96 9.19 -4.09
N VAL A 36 2.76 8.35 -3.07
CA VAL A 36 1.90 7.16 -3.13
C VAL A 36 1.23 6.98 -1.77
N ALA A 37 -0.02 6.55 -1.75
CA ALA A 37 -0.67 6.18 -0.50
C ALA A 37 -1.67 5.04 -0.72
N SER A 38 -1.97 4.33 0.35
CA SER A 38 -3.03 3.32 0.43
C SER A 38 -3.71 3.44 1.79
N ALA A 39 -5.02 3.25 1.83
CA ALA A 39 -5.81 3.35 3.04
C ALA A 39 -6.92 2.31 3.05
N ASN A 40 -7.26 1.83 4.24
CA ASN A 40 -8.47 1.07 4.51
C ASN A 40 -9.29 1.82 5.60
N THR A 41 -10.28 1.16 6.20
CA THR A 41 -11.19 1.79 7.17
C THR A 41 -10.47 2.34 8.40
N THR A 42 -9.40 1.68 8.85
CA THR A 42 -8.73 1.96 10.12
C THR A 42 -7.26 2.33 9.98
N GLN A 43 -6.68 2.16 8.80
CA GLN A 43 -5.25 2.32 8.56
C GLN A 43 -4.98 3.19 7.34
N CYS A 44 -3.87 3.91 7.37
CA CYS A 44 -3.33 4.63 6.22
C CYS A 44 -1.82 4.41 6.15
N VAL A 45 -1.30 4.15 4.96
CA VAL A 45 0.13 4.11 4.67
C VAL A 45 0.40 5.08 3.53
N CYS A 46 1.44 5.90 3.67
CA CYS A 46 1.87 6.76 2.58
C CYS A 46 3.40 6.79 2.43
N ALA A 47 3.83 7.09 1.21
CA ALA A 47 5.21 7.33 0.86
C ALA A 47 5.45 8.83 0.63
N SER A 48 6.56 9.33 1.15
CA SER A 48 7.05 10.69 0.91
C SER A 48 8.55 10.60 0.63
N GLY A 49 8.96 10.87 -0.60
CA GLY A 49 10.30 10.49 -1.08
C GLY A 49 10.54 8.97 -1.00
N ASN A 50 11.57 8.56 -0.25
CA ASN A 50 11.86 7.15 0.07
C ASN A 50 11.43 6.75 1.50
N GLN A 51 10.75 7.64 2.23
CA GLN A 51 10.20 7.33 3.56
C GLN A 51 8.79 6.74 3.44
N LEU A 52 8.51 5.75 4.27
CA LEU A 52 7.21 5.11 4.42
C LEU A 52 6.66 5.45 5.80
N PHE A 53 5.44 5.94 5.85
CA PHE A 53 4.73 6.30 7.08
C PHE A 53 3.49 5.43 7.26
N TYR A 54 3.25 4.98 8.49
CA TYR A 54 2.07 4.21 8.86
C TYR A 54 1.26 4.94 9.93
N PHE A 55 -0.04 5.06 9.69
CA PHE A 55 -1.00 5.74 10.54
C PHE A 55 -2.16 4.82 10.92
N GLU A 56 -2.65 5.00 12.15
CA GLU A 56 -3.95 4.48 12.59
C GLU A 56 -4.99 5.61 12.55
N ILE A 57 -6.17 5.28 12.06
CA ILE A 57 -7.33 6.15 11.93
C ILE A 57 -8.30 5.81 13.07
N GLY A 58 -8.41 6.73 14.03
CA GLY A 58 -9.37 6.64 15.13
C GLY A 58 -10.47 7.69 15.00
N SER A 59 -11.35 7.79 16.00
CA SER A 59 -12.45 8.76 15.98
C SER A 59 -11.96 10.19 16.16
N GLY A 60 -11.90 10.94 15.05
CA GLY A 60 -11.33 12.28 15.02
C GLY A 60 -9.82 12.31 15.27
N SER A 61 -9.13 11.17 15.14
CA SER A 61 -7.69 11.04 15.37
C SER A 61 -7.00 10.38 14.17
N LEU A 62 -5.83 10.89 13.81
CA LEU A 62 -4.90 10.28 12.86
C LEU A 62 -3.53 10.24 13.55
N THR A 63 -3.07 9.05 13.89
CA THR A 63 -1.86 8.87 14.70
C THR A 63 -0.78 8.19 13.89
N GLU A 64 0.35 8.85 13.70
CA GLU A 64 1.57 8.24 13.15
C GLU A 64 2.07 7.19 14.16
N ILE A 65 2.03 5.92 13.76
CA ILE A 65 2.47 4.81 14.62
C ILE A 65 3.93 4.48 14.36
N ASN A 66 4.35 4.50 13.10
CA ASN A 66 5.70 4.11 12.73
C ASN A 66 6.10 4.71 11.38
N LYS A 67 7.42 4.82 11.17
CA LYS A 67 8.00 5.20 9.89
C LYS A 67 9.34 4.50 9.65
N CYS A 68 9.67 4.25 8.40
CA CYS A 68 10.97 3.71 8.01
C CYS A 68 11.45 4.32 6.69
N GLU A 69 12.76 4.31 6.49
CA GLU A 69 13.37 4.70 5.22
C GLU A 69 13.64 3.45 4.37
N LEU A 70 13.24 3.50 3.11
CA LEU A 70 13.50 2.44 2.12
C LEU A 70 14.69 2.84 1.23
N PRO A 71 15.42 1.86 0.65
CA PRO A 71 16.60 2.17 -0.15
C PRO A 71 16.29 2.93 -1.44
N HIS A 72 15.04 2.86 -1.91
CA HIS A 72 14.60 3.40 -3.19
C HIS A 72 13.18 3.98 -3.07
N ASN A 73 12.82 4.84 -4.03
CA ASN A 73 11.49 5.43 -4.09
C ASN A 73 10.39 4.37 -4.28
N ILE A 74 9.26 4.61 -3.64
CA ILE A 74 8.08 3.74 -3.68
C ILE A 74 7.26 4.03 -4.94
N ALA A 75 6.87 2.97 -5.65
CA ALA A 75 6.08 3.01 -6.87
C ALA A 75 4.59 2.75 -6.63
N CYS A 76 4.28 1.82 -5.74
CA CYS A 76 2.90 1.45 -5.39
C CYS A 76 2.84 0.91 -3.96
N LEU A 77 1.66 1.04 -3.35
CA LEU A 77 1.36 0.58 -1.99
C LEU A 77 -0.01 -0.08 -1.97
N ASP A 78 -0.17 -1.11 -1.14
CA ASP A 78 -1.48 -1.68 -0.83
C ASP A 78 -1.57 -2.21 0.60
N ILE A 79 -2.68 -1.92 1.26
CA ILE A 79 -3.02 -2.42 2.61
C ILE A 79 -4.46 -2.96 2.68
N THR A 80 -4.91 -3.57 1.58
CA THR A 80 -6.26 -4.15 1.53
C THR A 80 -6.36 -5.33 2.52
N PRO A 81 -7.36 -5.36 3.43
CA PRO A 81 -7.64 -6.52 4.27
C PRO A 81 -7.94 -7.76 3.41
N LEU A 82 -7.28 -8.87 3.71
CA LEU A 82 -7.47 -10.13 2.97
C LEU A 82 -8.75 -10.87 3.36
N ASP A 83 -9.26 -10.64 4.56
CA ASP A 83 -10.59 -11.08 4.99
C ASP A 83 -11.57 -9.90 4.88
N LEU A 84 -12.64 -10.09 4.12
CA LEU A 84 -13.67 -9.07 3.89
C LEU A 84 -14.44 -8.68 5.17
N ARG A 85 -14.31 -9.46 6.24
CA ARG A 85 -14.90 -9.18 7.56
C ARG A 85 -14.02 -8.28 8.42
N GLU A 86 -12.76 -8.13 8.05
CA GLU A 86 -11.77 -7.36 8.79
C GLU A 86 -11.66 -5.94 8.21
N GLU A 87 -11.54 -4.96 9.10
CA GLU A 87 -11.36 -3.55 8.73
C GLU A 87 -9.89 -3.14 8.64
N ARG A 88 -8.98 -4.09 8.86
CA ARG A 88 -7.54 -3.87 8.94
C ARG A 88 -6.74 -5.05 8.40
N THR A 89 -5.46 -4.80 8.12
CA THR A 89 -4.48 -5.81 7.72
C THR A 89 -3.20 -5.68 8.55
N ASN A 90 -2.47 -6.79 8.63
CA ASN A 90 -1.14 -6.85 9.23
C ASN A 90 -0.01 -6.84 8.19
N LEU A 91 -0.37 -6.70 6.90
CA LEU A 91 0.57 -6.71 5.79
C LEU A 91 0.44 -5.42 4.97
N CYS A 92 1.55 -4.98 4.41
CA CYS A 92 1.60 -3.93 3.41
C CYS A 92 2.45 -4.41 2.25
N VAL A 93 1.92 -4.23 1.03
CA VAL A 93 2.65 -4.48 -0.21
C VAL A 93 3.32 -3.20 -0.65
N ILE A 94 4.60 -3.28 -1.00
CA ILE A 94 5.40 -2.14 -1.44
C ILE A 94 6.06 -2.49 -2.77
N GLY A 95 5.79 -1.71 -3.81
CA GLY A 95 6.56 -1.75 -5.05
C GLY A 95 7.64 -0.68 -5.06
N LEU A 96 8.85 -1.01 -5.53
CA LEU A 96 9.97 -0.07 -5.62
C LEU A 96 10.32 0.27 -7.07
N TRP A 97 10.77 1.51 -7.31
CA TRP A 97 11.23 1.97 -8.63
C TRP A 97 12.56 1.33 -9.03
N THR A 98 13.56 1.45 -8.18
CA THR A 98 14.90 0.92 -8.44
C THR A 98 15.01 -0.47 -7.83
N GLN A 99 15.74 -1.36 -8.51
CA GLN A 99 15.71 -2.80 -8.22
C GLN A 99 14.28 -3.35 -8.27
N ILE A 100 13.53 -2.95 -9.31
CA ILE A 100 12.16 -3.34 -9.69
C ILE A 100 11.69 -4.57 -8.89
N SER A 101 11.07 -4.34 -7.74
CA SER A 101 10.75 -5.40 -6.77
C SER A 101 9.45 -5.13 -6.03
N ILE A 102 8.90 -6.21 -5.49
CA ILE A 102 7.70 -6.21 -4.65
C ILE A 102 8.10 -6.76 -3.29
N TRP A 103 7.86 -5.96 -2.26
CA TRP A 103 8.19 -6.30 -0.88
C TRP A 103 6.89 -6.46 -0.09
N ILE A 104 6.93 -7.37 0.87
CA ILE A 104 5.90 -7.52 1.88
C ILE A 104 6.50 -7.04 3.20
N CYS A 105 5.84 -6.10 3.86
CA CYS A 105 6.21 -5.69 5.21
C CYS A 105 5.06 -5.90 6.20
N ARG A 106 5.41 -6.04 7.47
CA ARG A 106 4.47 -6.23 8.57
C ARG A 106 4.00 -4.89 9.11
N LEU A 107 2.70 -4.76 9.34
CA LEU A 107 2.12 -3.67 10.13
C LEU A 107 1.90 -4.16 11.58
N PRO A 108 2.17 -3.32 12.61
CA PRO A 108 2.60 -1.92 12.54
C PRO A 108 4.13 -1.71 12.54
N THR A 109 4.93 -2.78 12.61
CA THR A 109 6.39 -2.68 12.85
C THR A 109 7.19 -2.18 11.65
N LEU A 110 6.64 -2.27 10.45
CA LEU A 110 7.30 -2.02 9.16
C LEU A 110 8.48 -2.96 8.89
N ASP A 111 8.53 -4.10 9.57
CA ASP A 111 9.54 -5.13 9.33
C ASP A 111 9.35 -5.75 7.95
N ILE A 112 10.41 -5.83 7.15
CA ILE A 112 10.36 -6.48 5.84
C ILE A 112 10.34 -8.00 6.02
N LEU A 113 9.27 -8.63 5.56
CA LEU A 113 9.05 -10.08 5.64
C LEU A 113 9.57 -10.80 4.38
N HIS A 114 9.31 -10.22 3.20
CA HIS A 114 9.70 -10.81 1.91
C HIS A 114 10.13 -9.73 0.93
N LYS A 115 11.10 -10.06 0.07
CA LYS A 115 11.56 -9.22 -1.03
C LYS A 115 11.61 -10.06 -2.29
N GLU A 116 10.78 -9.71 -3.27
CA GLU A 116 10.70 -10.41 -4.54
C GLU A 116 11.20 -9.51 -5.67
N LEU A 117 12.30 -9.86 -6.30
CA LEU A 117 12.78 -9.14 -7.48
C LEU A 117 11.91 -9.50 -8.68
N LEU A 118 11.32 -8.49 -9.31
CA LEU A 118 10.67 -8.68 -10.59
C LEU A 118 11.78 -8.85 -11.62
N THR A 119 11.89 -10.03 -12.24
CA THR A 119 12.85 -10.30 -13.34
C THR A 119 12.47 -9.56 -14.63
N SER A 120 11.86 -8.39 -14.53
CA SER A 120 11.31 -7.57 -15.60
C SER A 120 12.06 -6.25 -15.60
N ASP A 121 12.37 -5.71 -16.77
CA ASP A 121 12.95 -4.37 -16.92
C ASP A 121 11.87 -3.27 -16.82
N THR A 122 10.68 -3.61 -16.33
CA THR A 122 9.52 -2.72 -16.31
C THR A 122 9.01 -2.50 -14.89
N LEU A 123 8.83 -1.23 -14.56
CA LEU A 123 8.41 -0.76 -13.24
C LEU A 123 7.02 -1.30 -12.86
N PRO A 124 6.83 -1.70 -11.58
CA PRO A 124 5.48 -1.91 -11.06
C PRO A 124 4.76 -0.56 -11.01
N ARG A 125 3.50 -0.54 -11.46
CA ARG A 125 2.66 0.66 -11.47
C ARG A 125 1.57 0.61 -10.41
N SER A 126 0.98 -0.56 -10.20
CA SER A 126 0.08 -0.83 -9.08
C SER A 126 0.32 -2.22 -8.54
N ALA A 127 0.00 -2.41 -7.26
CA ALA A 127 -0.07 -3.72 -6.64
C ALA A 127 -1.34 -3.79 -5.79
N VAL A 128 -1.93 -4.96 -5.64
CA VAL A 128 -3.12 -5.18 -4.82
C VAL A 128 -3.11 -6.56 -4.17
N MET A 129 -3.44 -6.62 -2.89
CA MET A 129 -3.76 -7.85 -2.18
C MET A 129 -5.22 -8.19 -2.36
N ILE A 130 -5.51 -9.45 -2.69
CA ILE A 130 -6.88 -9.94 -2.86
C ILE A 130 -6.98 -11.42 -2.57
N THR A 131 -8.13 -11.86 -2.07
CA THR A 131 -8.42 -13.27 -1.80
C THR A 131 -9.42 -13.79 -2.84
N PHE A 132 -9.09 -14.91 -3.49
CA PHE A 132 -10.00 -15.67 -4.35
C PHE A 132 -10.12 -17.08 -3.79
N ASP A 133 -11.34 -17.58 -3.57
CA ASP A 133 -11.61 -18.92 -3.04
C ASP A 133 -10.74 -19.27 -1.81
N ASP A 134 -10.74 -18.39 -0.81
CA ASP A 134 -9.95 -18.47 0.43
C ASP A 134 -8.41 -18.49 0.24
N GLN A 135 -7.93 -18.23 -0.96
CA GLN A 135 -6.50 -18.14 -1.28
C GLN A 135 -6.08 -16.68 -1.47
N PRO A 136 -5.16 -16.15 -0.64
CA PRO A 136 -4.59 -14.82 -0.84
C PRO A 136 -3.62 -14.75 -2.02
N TYR A 137 -3.68 -13.62 -2.73
CA TYR A 137 -2.85 -13.28 -3.87
C TYR A 137 -2.30 -11.86 -3.73
N VAL A 138 -1.17 -11.62 -4.41
CA VAL A 138 -0.72 -10.26 -4.76
C VAL A 138 -0.68 -10.16 -6.28
N PHE A 139 -1.44 -9.21 -6.83
CA PHE A 139 -1.39 -8.85 -8.23
C PHE A 139 -0.55 -7.59 -8.39
N VAL A 140 0.25 -7.55 -9.46
CA VAL A 140 1.18 -6.47 -9.77
C VAL A 140 1.01 -6.12 -11.23
N SER A 141 0.53 -4.90 -11.50
CA SER A 141 0.49 -4.38 -12.85
C SER A 141 1.83 -3.72 -13.19
N LEU A 142 2.36 -4.05 -14.37
CA LEU A 142 3.58 -3.46 -14.87
C LEU A 142 3.25 -2.31 -15.84
N ALA A 143 4.17 -1.35 -15.97
CA ALA A 143 3.98 -0.19 -16.83
C ALA A 143 3.77 -0.54 -18.33
N ASP A 144 4.23 -1.71 -18.78
CA ASP A 144 4.10 -2.20 -20.15
C ASP A 144 2.80 -2.97 -20.43
N GLY A 145 1.94 -3.18 -19.42
CA GLY A 145 0.62 -3.82 -19.56
C GLY A 145 0.47 -5.24 -18.97
N PRO A 146 1.48 -6.13 -18.99
CA PRO A 146 1.41 -7.40 -18.30
C PRO A 146 1.10 -7.28 -16.81
N ILE A 147 0.41 -8.29 -16.29
CA ILE A 147 0.19 -8.48 -14.86
C ILE A 147 0.98 -9.70 -14.41
N ILE A 148 1.69 -9.54 -13.31
CA ILE A 148 2.29 -10.64 -12.56
C ILE A 148 1.42 -10.86 -11.34
N TYR A 149 1.21 -12.11 -10.96
CA TYR A 149 0.62 -12.42 -9.67
C TYR A 149 1.40 -13.51 -8.94
N TYR A 150 1.25 -13.49 -7.62
CA TYR A 150 1.85 -14.41 -6.68
C TYR A 150 0.77 -14.95 -5.76
N LEU A 151 0.92 -16.19 -5.31
CA LEU A 151 0.25 -16.65 -4.10
C LEU A 151 0.91 -15.98 -2.89
N LEU A 152 0.09 -15.61 -1.92
CA LEU A 152 0.54 -14.97 -0.68
C LEU A 152 0.24 -15.91 0.50
N ASN A 153 1.27 -16.19 1.30
CA ASN A 153 1.08 -16.76 2.63
C ASN A 153 0.86 -15.59 3.59
N SER A 154 -0.38 -15.39 4.03
CA SER A 154 -0.75 -14.23 4.87
C SER A 154 -0.18 -14.28 6.28
N GLU A 155 0.13 -15.47 6.81
CA GLU A 155 0.73 -15.63 8.14
C GLU A 155 2.22 -15.26 8.13
N GLN A 156 2.95 -15.77 7.13
CA GLN A 156 4.40 -15.58 7.02
C GLN A 156 4.78 -14.31 6.24
N GLY A 157 3.86 -13.79 5.42
CA GLY A 157 4.10 -12.67 4.51
C GLY A 157 5.00 -13.04 3.33
N LEU A 158 4.96 -14.30 2.88
CA LEU A 158 5.81 -14.81 1.79
C LEU A 158 5.05 -14.88 0.47
N LEU A 159 5.71 -14.46 -0.61
CA LEU A 159 5.22 -14.61 -1.97
C LEU A 159 5.76 -15.89 -2.60
N TYR A 160 4.91 -16.64 -3.29
CA TYR A 160 5.29 -17.87 -3.97
C TYR A 160 4.46 -18.10 -5.24
N GLU A 161 4.84 -19.10 -6.04
CA GLU A 161 4.17 -19.46 -7.31
C GLU A 161 3.89 -18.27 -8.25
N ARG A 162 4.96 -17.58 -8.63
CA ARG A 162 4.89 -16.49 -9.61
C ARG A 162 4.29 -16.94 -10.93
N LYS A 163 3.28 -16.20 -11.42
CA LYS A 163 2.72 -16.35 -12.76
C LYS A 163 2.62 -14.99 -13.45
N LYS A 164 2.88 -14.96 -14.77
CA LYS A 164 2.80 -13.76 -15.61
C LYS A 164 1.73 -13.96 -16.68
N VAL A 165 0.82 -13.00 -16.80
CA VAL A 165 -0.26 -13.00 -17.79
C VAL A 165 -0.21 -11.68 -18.56
N SER A 166 -0.34 -11.75 -19.88
CA SER A 166 -0.48 -10.55 -20.71
C SER A 166 -1.96 -10.27 -20.92
N LEU A 167 -2.44 -9.12 -20.42
CA LEU A 167 -3.83 -8.68 -20.56
C LEU A 167 -4.04 -7.71 -21.74
N GLY A 168 -2.99 -7.43 -22.52
CA GLY A 168 -3.01 -6.49 -23.65
C GLY A 168 -1.73 -5.65 -23.72
N THR A 169 -1.70 -4.65 -24.60
CA THR A 169 -0.55 -3.76 -24.85
C THR A 169 -0.66 -2.38 -24.17
N LYS A 170 -1.66 -2.17 -23.30
CA LYS A 170 -1.87 -0.91 -22.56
C LYS A 170 -1.85 -1.16 -21.04
N PRO A 171 -1.49 -0.15 -20.21
CA PRO A 171 -1.47 -0.30 -18.76
C PRO A 171 -2.85 -0.65 -18.22
N THR A 172 -2.93 -1.66 -17.36
CA THR A 172 -4.14 -1.93 -16.57
C THR A 172 -4.22 -0.88 -15.45
N THR A 173 -5.32 -0.14 -15.40
CA THR A 173 -5.57 0.91 -14.38
C THR A 173 -6.40 0.32 -13.26
#